data_AF-A0A4U5NEJ5-F1
#
_entry.id   AF-A0A4U5NEJ5-F1
#
_cell.length_a   1.000
_cell.length_b   1.000
_cell.length_c   1.000
_cell.angle_alpha   90.00
_cell.angle_beta   90.00
_cell.angle_gamma   90.00
#
_symmetry.space_group_name_H-M   'P 1'
#
loop_
_entity.id
_entity.type
_entity.pdbx_description
1 polymer ?
#
loop_
_entity_poly.entity_id
_entity_poly.type
_entity_poly.pdbx_seq_one_letter_code
_entity_poly.pdbx_strand_id
1 'polypeptide(L)'
;MCVCSFLGQIVFGGLMLVALVLTVIPIFTSGWQQYKSEHGGEEVNTGIFKFSCKNDKGDWCKKWWENMPPKMKAVAACMCLALITQAFAILWTIVTLCACCCKQFLIHLLPFLAFISALFLAIAVGIFGVYHKSDITGLDNIKYAPTGSPTYSFYLACGALAASMADVVVGILTVTLANKCL
;
A
#
# COMPACT_ATOMS: atom_id res chain seq x y z
N MET A 1 -28.88 -17.54 -4.83
CA MET A 1 -27.78 -16.58 -4.56
C MET A 1 -28.40 -15.21 -4.30
N CYS A 2 -28.11 -14.57 -3.16
CA CYS A 2 -28.60 -13.20 -2.96
C CYS A 2 -27.83 -12.24 -3.88
N VAL A 3 -28.53 -11.62 -4.82
CA VAL A 3 -27.96 -10.70 -5.82
C VAL A 3 -27.11 -9.60 -5.16
N CYS A 4 -27.56 -9.09 -4.00
CA CYS A 4 -26.85 -8.07 -3.24
C CYS A 4 -25.50 -8.55 -2.65
N SER A 5 -25.41 -9.81 -2.21
CA SER A 5 -24.15 -10.37 -1.69
C SER A 5 -23.14 -10.63 -2.82
N PHE A 6 -23.62 -11.06 -3.99
CA PHE A 6 -22.77 -11.23 -5.16
C PHE A 6 -22.22 -9.89 -5.68
N LEU A 7 -23.08 -8.88 -5.77
CA LEU A 7 -22.66 -7.52 -6.15
C LEU A 7 -21.63 -6.95 -5.15
N GLY A 8 -21.84 -7.16 -3.85
CA GLY A 8 -20.88 -6.75 -2.81
C GLY A 8 -19.50 -7.39 -2.97
N GLN A 9 -19.44 -8.69 -3.31
CA GLN A 9 -18.17 -9.38 -3.59
C GLN A 9 -17.46 -8.85 -4.85
N ILE A 10 -18.21 -8.49 -5.90
CA ILE A 10 -17.63 -7.88 -7.11
C ILE A 10 -17.04 -6.50 -6.79
N VAL A 11 -17.77 -5.66 -6.06
CA VAL A 11 -17.30 -4.33 -5.67
C VAL A 11 -16.06 -4.44 -4.78
N PHE A 12 -16.07 -5.35 -3.80
CA PHE A 12 -14.91 -5.63 -2.96
C PHE A 12 -13.70 -6.09 -3.79
N GLY A 13 -13.89 -7.05 -4.70
CA GLY A 13 -12.82 -7.53 -5.56
C GLY A 13 -12.22 -6.43 -6.44
N GLY A 14 -13.07 -5.55 -6.98
CA GLY A 14 -12.66 -4.41 -7.79
C GLY A 14 -11.87 -3.37 -6.99
N LEU A 15 -12.35 -2.97 -5.82
CA LEU A 15 -11.65 -2.03 -4.94
C LEU A 15 -10.32 -2.60 -4.44
N MET A 16 -10.29 -3.89 -4.08
CA MET A 16 -9.07 -4.56 -3.64
C MET A 16 -8.03 -4.64 -4.76
N LEU A 17 -8.47 -4.81 -6.01
CA LEU A 17 -7.60 -4.74 -7.19
C LEU A 17 -7.01 -3.33 -7.36
N VAL A 18 -7.81 -2.28 -7.19
CA VAL A 18 -7.32 -0.90 -7.21
C VAL A 18 -6.29 -0.69 -6.09
N ALA A 19 -6.59 -1.14 -4.87
CA ALA A 19 -5.67 -1.06 -3.75
C ALA A 19 -4.34 -1.78 -4.03
N LEU A 20 -4.39 -2.98 -4.63
CA LEU A 20 -3.21 -3.73 -5.03
C LEU A 20 -2.36 -2.96 -6.05
N VAL A 21 -2.97 -2.42 -7.10
CA VAL A 21 -2.25 -1.64 -8.12
C VAL A 21 -1.61 -0.40 -7.49
N LEU A 22 -2.35 0.30 -6.64
CA LEU A 22 -1.84 1.48 -5.91
C LEU A 22 -0.75 1.13 -4.89
N THR A 23 -0.65 -0.11 -4.40
CA THR A 23 0.48 -0.58 -3.58
C THR A 23 1.68 -1.01 -4.43
N VAL A 24 1.44 -1.68 -5.56
CA VAL A 24 2.49 -2.21 -6.46
C VAL A 24 3.27 -1.08 -7.12
N ILE A 25 2.60 -0.07 -7.66
CA ILE A 25 3.26 1.06 -8.34
C ILE A 25 4.31 1.75 -7.46
N PRO A 26 3.99 2.20 -6.23
CA PRO A 26 4.96 2.88 -5.38
C PRO A 26 6.08 1.94 -4.93
N ILE A 27 5.84 0.62 -4.82
CA ILE A 27 6.92 -0.34 -4.62
C ILE A 27 7.89 -0.20 -5.80
N PHE A 28 7.41 -0.40 -7.03
CA PHE A 28 8.24 -0.49 -8.24
C PHE A 28 8.86 0.81 -8.75
N THR A 29 8.54 1.94 -8.14
CA THR A 29 8.88 3.25 -8.70
C THR A 29 9.77 4.07 -7.76
N SER A 30 10.59 4.95 -8.34
CA SER A 30 11.56 5.74 -7.59
C SER A 30 11.02 7.06 -7.06
N GLY A 31 9.70 7.23 -6.95
CA GLY A 31 9.06 8.51 -6.64
C GLY A 31 8.61 8.69 -5.20
N TRP A 32 9.40 8.21 -4.23
CA TRP A 32 9.07 8.38 -2.81
C TRP A 32 9.62 9.69 -2.25
N GLN A 33 10.84 10.03 -2.63
CA GLN A 33 11.50 11.26 -2.23
C GLN A 33 12.24 11.89 -3.39
N GLN A 34 12.23 13.22 -3.42
CA GLN A 34 12.99 14.03 -4.39
C GLN A 34 14.10 14.81 -3.68
N TYR A 35 15.33 14.63 -4.15
CA TYR A 35 16.47 15.41 -3.70
C TYR A 35 16.85 16.46 -4.75
N LYS A 36 16.99 17.72 -4.32
CA LYS A 36 17.60 18.77 -5.14
C LYS A 36 19.12 18.69 -4.97
N SER A 37 19.83 18.54 -6.08
CA SER A 37 21.29 18.53 -6.07
C SER A 37 21.81 19.96 -5.86
N GLU A 38 22.80 20.12 -4.98
CA GLU A 38 23.32 21.42 -4.50
C GLU A 38 23.98 22.28 -5.62
N HIS A 39 24.12 21.76 -6.84
CA HIS A 39 24.80 22.41 -7.97
C HIS A 39 23.92 22.50 -9.23
N GLY A 40 22.65 22.93 -9.10
CA GLY A 40 21.78 23.22 -10.25
C GLY A 40 21.49 22.02 -11.17
N GLY A 41 21.75 20.80 -10.69
CA GLY A 41 21.54 19.55 -11.42
C GLY A 41 20.16 18.94 -11.17
N GLU A 42 19.75 18.09 -12.11
CA GLU A 42 18.45 17.40 -12.22
C GLU A 42 17.91 16.86 -10.88
N GLU A 43 16.58 16.92 -10.70
CA GLU A 43 15.90 16.38 -9.52
C GLU A 43 16.03 14.85 -9.48
N VAL A 44 16.69 14.34 -8.44
CA VAL A 44 16.90 12.89 -8.30
C VAL A 44 15.75 12.28 -7.49
N ASN A 45 14.92 11.51 -8.19
CA ASN A 45 13.86 10.70 -7.61
C ASN A 45 14.45 9.42 -6.99
N THR A 46 14.27 9.21 -5.68
CA THR A 46 14.68 7.97 -4.99
C THR A 46 13.48 7.14 -4.52
N GLY A 47 13.55 5.83 -4.78
CA GLY A 47 12.58 4.86 -4.30
C GLY A 47 12.93 4.30 -2.94
N ILE A 48 11.96 3.62 -2.31
CA ILE A 48 12.20 2.88 -1.05
C ILE A 48 12.90 1.54 -1.31
N PHE A 49 12.72 0.95 -2.48
CA PHE A 49 13.14 -0.42 -2.75
C PHE A 49 14.44 -0.52 -3.53
N LYS A 50 15.20 -1.58 -3.23
CA LYS A 50 16.51 -1.89 -3.80
C LYS A 50 16.52 -1.88 -5.34
N PHE A 51 15.46 -2.35 -6.00
CA PHE A 51 15.39 -2.40 -7.46
C PHE A 51 15.19 -1.04 -8.13
N SER A 52 14.82 0.03 -7.41
CA SER A 52 14.76 1.40 -7.96
C SER A 52 16.16 1.97 -8.24
N CYS A 53 17.23 1.28 -7.83
CA CYS A 53 18.59 1.63 -8.20
C CYS A 53 18.81 1.28 -9.69
N LYS A 54 18.79 2.30 -10.56
CA LYS A 54 19.12 2.15 -11.98
C LYS A 54 20.59 1.73 -12.11
N ASN A 55 20.83 0.68 -12.91
CA ASN A 55 22.13 0.05 -13.12
C ASN A 55 23.29 1.05 -13.21
N ASP A 56 24.24 0.95 -12.29
CA ASP A 56 25.64 1.10 -12.63
C ASP A 56 26.50 0.20 -11.75
N LYS A 57 27.55 -0.34 -12.34
CA LYS A 57 28.37 -1.44 -11.85
C LYS A 57 28.83 -1.23 -10.39
N GLY A 58 28.51 -2.19 -9.50
CA GLY A 58 29.09 -2.30 -8.16
C GLY A 58 28.08 -2.43 -7.01
N ASP A 59 28.59 -2.75 -5.82
CA ASP A 59 27.86 -2.93 -4.55
C ASP A 59 27.06 -1.68 -4.08
N TRP A 60 26.93 -0.64 -4.89
CA TRP A 60 26.26 0.61 -4.55
C TRP A 60 24.82 0.41 -4.08
N CYS A 61 24.06 -0.44 -4.77
CA CYS A 61 22.68 -0.76 -4.42
C CYS A 61 22.56 -1.51 -3.08
N LYS A 62 23.54 -2.40 -2.79
CA LYS A 62 23.64 -3.10 -1.51
C LYS A 62 23.99 -2.10 -0.40
N LYS A 63 24.97 -1.23 -0.64
CA LYS A 63 25.42 -0.18 0.29
C LYS A 63 24.32 0.84 0.57
N TRP A 64 23.54 1.23 -0.44
CA TRP A 64 22.38 2.10 -0.30
C TRP A 64 21.33 1.47 0.61
N TRP A 65 20.97 0.21 0.37
CA TRP A 65 20.03 -0.53 1.22
C TRP A 65 20.57 -0.69 2.65
N GLU A 66 21.84 -1.03 2.82
CA GLU A 66 22.46 -1.20 4.14
C GLU A 66 22.47 0.12 4.93
N ASN A 67 22.81 1.24 4.28
CA ASN A 67 22.83 2.57 4.88
C ASN A 67 21.44 3.19 5.09
N MET A 68 20.38 2.59 4.55
CA MET A 68 19.03 3.11 4.69
C MET A 68 18.53 3.03 6.14
N PRO A 69 17.85 4.07 6.66
CA PRO A 69 17.32 4.08 8.03
C PRO A 69 16.44 2.86 8.31
N PRO A 70 16.51 2.26 9.51
CA PRO A 70 15.73 1.06 9.85
C PRO A 70 14.22 1.30 9.75
N LYS A 71 13.77 2.55 9.96
CA LYS A 71 12.37 2.95 9.81
C LYS A 71 11.88 2.78 8.37
N MET A 72 12.69 3.13 7.37
CA MET A 72 12.33 2.99 5.95
C MET A 72 12.34 1.53 5.50
N LYS A 73 13.23 0.71 6.06
CA LYS A 73 13.21 -0.75 5.89
C LYS A 73 11.93 -1.37 6.46
N ALA A 74 11.45 -0.88 7.61
CA ALA A 74 10.19 -1.31 8.19
C ALA A 74 8.98 -0.92 7.31
N VAL A 75 8.98 0.29 6.74
CA VAL A 75 7.96 0.72 5.75
C VAL A 75 7.94 -0.23 4.56
N ALA A 76 9.11 -0.54 3.97
CA ALA A 76 9.23 -1.48 2.86
C ALA A 76 8.66 -2.87 3.21
N ALA A 77 9.00 -3.40 4.39
CA ALA A 77 8.51 -4.69 4.86
C ALA A 77 6.98 -4.69 5.05
N CYS A 78 6.41 -3.65 5.66
CA CYS A 78 4.97 -3.52 5.85
C CYS A 78 4.22 -3.45 4.52
N MET A 79 4.74 -2.71 3.53
CA MET A 79 4.14 -2.65 2.20
C MET A 79 4.17 -4.00 1.48
N CYS A 80 5.24 -4.77 1.60
CA CYS A 80 5.30 -6.13 1.07
C CYS A 80 4.26 -7.05 1.73
N LEU A 81 4.11 -6.99 3.05
CA LEU A 81 3.10 -7.78 3.77
C LEU A 81 1.66 -7.39 3.38
N ALA A 82 1.42 -6.09 3.19
CA ALA A 82 0.15 -5.61 2.66
C ALA A 82 -0.13 -6.18 1.26
N LEU A 83 0.85 -6.11 0.35
CA LEU A 83 0.71 -6.63 -1.02
C LEU A 83 0.38 -8.13 -1.05
N ILE A 84 1.07 -8.95 -0.25
CA ILE A 84 0.79 -10.38 -0.14
C ILE A 84 -0.63 -10.61 0.36
N THR A 85 -1.06 -9.83 1.36
CA THR A 85 -2.42 -9.91 1.92
C THR A 85 -3.48 -9.51 0.88
N GLN A 86 -3.23 -8.45 0.11
CA GLN A 86 -4.11 -8.00 -0.98
C GLN A 86 -4.25 -9.06 -2.09
N ALA A 87 -3.12 -9.65 -2.52
CA ALA A 87 -3.13 -10.72 -3.51
C ALA A 87 -3.91 -11.95 -3.02
N PHE A 88 -3.69 -12.34 -1.77
CA PHE A 88 -4.44 -13.43 -1.15
C PHE A 88 -5.93 -13.12 -1.03
N ALA A 89 -6.31 -11.88 -0.69
CA ALA A 89 -7.70 -11.45 -0.63
C ALA A 89 -8.41 -11.51 -1.99
N ILE A 90 -7.73 -11.13 -3.08
CA ILE A 90 -8.27 -11.23 -4.44
C ILE A 90 -8.46 -12.71 -4.85
N LEU A 91 -7.44 -13.54 -4.63
CA LEU A 91 -7.52 -14.97 -4.90
C LEU A 91 -8.68 -15.61 -4.12
N TRP A 92 -8.81 -15.25 -2.85
CA TRP A 92 -9.90 -15.73 -2.00
C TRP A 92 -11.25 -15.25 -2.51
N THR A 93 -11.35 -13.99 -2.95
CA THR A 93 -12.58 -13.44 -3.54
C THR A 93 -13.05 -14.28 -4.74
N ILE A 94 -12.14 -14.66 -5.65
CA ILE A 94 -12.44 -15.55 -6.78
C ILE A 94 -12.95 -16.91 -6.30
N VAL A 95 -12.28 -17.53 -5.33
CA VAL A 95 -12.71 -18.82 -4.75
C VAL A 95 -14.11 -18.71 -4.15
N THR A 96 -14.41 -17.62 -3.41
CA THR A 96 -15.72 -17.41 -2.79
C THR A 96 -16.84 -17.07 -3.77
N LEU A 97 -16.51 -16.58 -4.96
CA LEU A 97 -17.47 -16.38 -6.05
C LEU A 97 -17.82 -17.71 -6.73
N CYS A 98 -16.86 -18.63 -6.85
CA CYS A 98 -17.05 -19.94 -7.48
C CYS A 98 -17.60 -21.03 -6.54
N ALA A 99 -17.56 -20.82 -5.22
CA ALA A 99 -18.02 -21.82 -4.25
C ALA A 99 -19.56 -21.82 -4.09
N CYS A 100 -20.21 -22.94 -4.42
CA CYS A 100 -21.67 -23.14 -4.29
C CYS A 100 -22.13 -23.63 -2.91
N CYS A 101 -21.25 -24.25 -2.10
CA CYS A 101 -21.58 -24.78 -0.76
C CYS A 101 -20.58 -24.19 0.27
N CYS A 102 -21.03 -23.82 1.47
CA CYS A 102 -20.24 -23.21 2.57
C CYS A 102 -19.88 -21.70 2.46
N LYS A 103 -20.69 -20.92 1.74
CA LYS A 103 -20.46 -19.47 1.52
C LYS A 103 -20.34 -18.63 2.81
N GLN A 104 -21.04 -19.01 3.89
CA GLN A 104 -21.17 -18.17 5.10
C GLN A 104 -19.86 -17.97 5.89
N PHE A 105 -19.06 -19.01 6.05
CA PHE A 105 -17.74 -18.89 6.70
C PHE A 105 -16.69 -18.25 5.79
N LEU A 106 -16.80 -18.50 4.48
CA LEU A 106 -15.86 -18.00 3.48
C LEU A 106 -15.92 -16.47 3.33
N ILE A 107 -17.10 -15.87 3.45
CA ILE A 107 -17.28 -14.41 3.27
C ILE A 107 -16.65 -13.62 4.42
N HIS A 108 -16.69 -14.14 5.67
CA HIS A 108 -16.13 -13.43 6.83
C HIS A 108 -14.62 -13.22 6.75
N LEU A 109 -13.89 -14.04 5.99
CA LEU A 109 -12.44 -13.89 5.83
C LEU A 109 -12.07 -12.66 4.98
N LEU A 110 -12.92 -12.22 4.04
CA LEU A 110 -12.63 -11.08 3.15
C LEU A 110 -12.41 -9.76 3.91
N PRO A 111 -13.34 -9.28 4.76
CA PRO A 111 -13.13 -8.04 5.51
C PRO A 111 -11.97 -8.14 6.49
N PHE A 112 -11.68 -9.33 7.02
CA PHE A 112 -10.53 -9.55 7.90
C PHE A 112 -9.20 -9.38 7.15
N LEU A 113 -9.07 -9.93 5.94
CA LEU A 113 -7.87 -9.72 5.11
C LEU A 113 -7.73 -8.26 4.67
N ALA A 114 -8.82 -7.60 4.30
CA ALA A 114 -8.81 -6.17 3.98
C ALA A 114 -8.34 -5.32 5.18
N PHE A 115 -8.79 -5.67 6.38
CA PHE A 115 -8.38 -4.99 7.62
C PHE A 115 -6.89 -5.18 7.90
N ILE A 116 -6.35 -6.39 7.76
CA ILE A 116 -4.91 -6.65 7.92
C ILE A 116 -4.09 -5.84 6.90
N SER A 117 -4.51 -5.82 5.63
CA SER A 117 -3.86 -5.00 4.60
C SER A 117 -3.87 -3.52 4.96
N ALA A 118 -5.03 -2.99 5.35
CA ALA A 118 -5.19 -1.60 5.76
C ALA A 118 -4.30 -1.27 6.98
N LEU A 119 -4.18 -2.17 7.94
CA LEU A 119 -3.31 -2.00 9.11
C LEU A 119 -1.84 -1.88 8.70
N PHE A 120 -1.33 -2.78 7.86
CA PHE A 120 0.05 -2.71 7.39
C PHE A 120 0.32 -1.45 6.57
N LEU A 121 -0.61 -1.05 5.69
CA LEU A 121 -0.49 0.21 4.95
C LEU A 121 -0.56 1.43 5.86
N ALA A 122 -1.41 1.43 6.89
CA ALA A 122 -1.49 2.51 7.87
C ALA A 122 -0.19 2.67 8.64
N ILE A 123 0.44 1.56 9.05
CA ILE A 123 1.76 1.57 9.70
C ILE A 123 2.81 2.13 8.73
N ALA A 124 2.85 1.66 7.48
CA ALA A 124 3.81 2.10 6.47
C ALA A 124 3.69 3.61 6.19
N VAL A 125 2.48 4.08 5.86
CA VAL A 125 2.17 5.49 5.58
C VAL A 125 2.41 6.36 6.82
N GLY A 126 2.02 5.88 8.00
CA GLY A 126 2.20 6.60 9.27
C GLY A 126 3.66 6.81 9.63
N ILE A 127 4.50 5.76 9.55
CA ILE A 127 5.95 5.87 9.80
C ILE A 127 6.58 6.85 8.80
N PHE A 128 6.27 6.73 7.51
CA PHE A 128 6.82 7.60 6.48
C PHE A 128 6.38 9.05 6.66
N GLY A 129 5.10 9.28 6.94
CA GLY A 129 4.53 10.62 7.12
C GLY A 129 5.05 11.33 8.37
N VAL A 130 5.22 10.62 9.49
CA VAL A 130 5.82 11.18 10.72
C VAL A 130 7.29 11.51 10.49
N TYR A 131 8.01 10.66 9.76
CA TYR A 131 9.43 10.86 9.48
C TYR A 131 9.68 12.09 8.58
N HIS A 132 8.77 12.43 7.67
CA HIS A 132 8.85 13.60 6.79
C HIS A 132 7.86 14.73 7.14
N LYS A 133 7.39 14.78 8.39
CA LYS A 133 6.34 15.72 8.81
C LYS A 133 6.71 17.18 8.55
N SER A 134 7.98 17.54 8.76
CA SER A 134 8.53 18.89 8.52
C SER A 134 8.38 19.32 7.06
N ASP A 135 8.54 18.39 6.12
CA ASP A 135 8.53 18.67 4.69
C ASP A 135 7.09 18.74 4.14
N ILE A 136 6.14 18.08 4.81
CA ILE A 136 4.71 18.07 4.45
C ILE A 136 3.98 19.33 4.96
N THR A 137 4.35 19.84 6.13
CA THR A 137 3.60 20.94 6.80
C THR A 137 4.09 22.34 6.46
N GLY A 138 5.15 22.49 5.66
CA GLY A 138 5.58 23.77 5.09
C GLY A 138 5.94 24.85 6.12
N LEU A 139 6.17 24.48 7.39
CA LEU A 139 6.67 25.41 8.41
C LEU A 139 8.18 25.52 8.25
N ASP A 140 8.62 26.67 7.74
CA ASP A 140 10.01 27.11 7.58
C ASP A 140 10.95 26.60 8.68
N ASN A 141 12.13 26.15 8.29
CA ASN A 141 13.37 26.89 8.52
C ASN A 141 14.55 26.13 7.91
N ILE A 142 15.38 26.90 7.21
CA ILE A 142 16.72 26.57 6.72
C ILE A 142 17.46 25.66 7.71
N LYS A 143 17.46 24.36 7.46
CA LYS A 143 18.43 23.43 8.00
C LYS A 143 18.71 22.39 6.94
N TYR A 144 19.99 22.27 6.60
CA TYR A 144 20.59 21.17 5.87
C TYR A 144 20.08 19.83 6.41
N ALA A 145 18.95 19.36 5.89
CA ALA A 145 18.45 18.02 6.10
C ALA A 145 18.51 17.33 4.73
N PRO A 146 19.26 16.21 4.62
CA PRO A 146 19.30 15.42 3.40
C PRO A 146 18.03 14.55 3.33
N THR A 147 16.85 15.16 3.48
CA THR A 147 15.55 14.48 3.43
C THR A 147 14.74 15.11 2.32
N GLY A 148 14.58 14.36 1.23
CA GLY A 148 13.88 14.83 0.04
C GLY A 148 12.37 14.92 0.28
N SER A 149 11.70 15.84 -0.42
CA SER A 149 10.26 16.05 -0.29
C SER A 149 9.47 14.81 -0.74
N PRO A 150 8.36 14.48 -0.04
CA PRO A 150 7.52 13.35 -0.39
C PRO A 150 6.90 13.54 -1.77
N THR A 151 6.92 12.50 -2.58
CA THR A 151 6.47 12.54 -3.98
C THR A 151 5.29 11.60 -4.23
N TYR A 152 4.84 11.48 -5.48
CA TYR A 152 3.61 10.76 -5.86
C TYR A 152 3.49 9.34 -5.28
N SER A 153 4.59 8.61 -5.04
CA SER A 153 4.53 7.24 -4.50
C SER A 153 3.94 7.19 -3.10
N PHE A 154 4.25 8.20 -2.28
CA PHE A 154 3.65 8.32 -0.95
C PHE A 154 2.13 8.53 -1.06
N TYR A 155 1.68 9.39 -1.97
CA TYR A 155 0.24 9.64 -2.18
C TYR A 155 -0.48 8.43 -2.79
N LEU A 156 0.19 7.65 -3.63
CA LEU A 156 -0.34 6.37 -4.12
C LEU A 156 -0.52 5.38 -2.96
N ALA A 157 0.44 5.28 -2.03
CA ALA A 157 0.31 4.45 -0.84
C ALA A 157 -0.84 4.94 0.09
N CYS A 158 -1.03 6.25 0.24
CA CYS A 158 -2.20 6.82 0.93
C CYS A 158 -3.51 6.44 0.22
N GLY A 159 -3.54 6.49 -1.12
CA GLY A 159 -4.68 6.04 -1.92
C GLY A 159 -4.97 4.55 -1.74
N ALA A 160 -3.92 3.71 -1.71
CA ALA A 160 -4.05 2.28 -1.44
C ALA A 160 -4.63 2.00 -0.05
N LEU A 161 -4.22 2.78 0.97
CA LEU A 161 -4.78 2.72 2.31
C LEU A 161 -6.28 3.09 2.30
N ALA A 162 -6.64 4.21 1.67
CA ALA A 162 -8.03 4.65 1.57
C ALA A 162 -8.92 3.61 0.86
N ALA A 163 -8.43 3.03 -0.24
CA ALA A 163 -9.12 1.95 -0.94
C ALA A 163 -9.27 0.71 -0.05
N SER A 164 -8.21 0.30 0.65
CA SER A 164 -8.27 -0.85 1.57
C SER A 164 -9.25 -0.62 2.73
N MET A 165 -9.36 0.61 3.24
CA MET A 165 -10.35 0.96 4.27
C MET A 165 -11.79 0.93 3.73
N ALA A 166 -12.01 1.40 2.50
CA ALA A 166 -13.30 1.29 1.83
C ALA A 166 -13.69 -0.19 1.66
N ASP A 167 -12.75 -1.06 1.31
CA ASP A 167 -12.95 -2.51 1.23
C ASP A 167 -13.36 -3.15 2.56
N VAL A 168 -12.83 -2.69 3.69
CA VAL A 168 -13.29 -3.16 5.01
C VAL A 168 -14.78 -2.88 5.17
N VAL A 169 -15.23 -1.67 4.85
CA VAL A 169 -16.65 -1.28 4.94
C VAL A 169 -17.51 -2.11 3.99
N VAL A 170 -17.10 -2.22 2.71
CA VAL A 170 -17.82 -3.02 1.71
C VAL A 170 -17.87 -4.49 2.11
N GLY A 171 -16.78 -5.04 2.66
CA GLY A 171 -16.71 -6.42 3.14
C GLY A 171 -17.68 -6.66 4.31
N ILE A 172 -17.75 -5.77 5.29
CA ILE A 172 -18.69 -5.86 6.42
C ILE A 172 -20.14 -5.78 5.92
N LEU A 173 -20.45 -4.87 5.01
CA LEU A 173 -21.79 -4.76 4.41
C LEU A 173 -22.15 -6.03 3.63
N THR A 174 -21.20 -6.57 2.86
CA THR A 174 -21.38 -7.80 2.09
C THR A 174 -21.67 -9.01 2.99
N VAL A 175 -20.95 -9.14 4.12
CA VAL A 175 -21.22 -10.16 5.14
C VAL A 175 -22.62 -9.98 5.74
N THR A 176 -22.97 -8.75 6.12
CA THR A 176 -24.26 -8.46 6.78
C THR A 176 -25.44 -8.76 5.85
N LEU A 177 -25.33 -8.38 4.58
CA LEU A 177 -26.32 -8.68 3.55
C LEU A 177 -26.41 -10.19 3.26
N ALA A 178 -25.27 -10.90 3.24
CA ALA A 178 -25.27 -12.35 3.06
C ALA A 178 -26.01 -13.07 4.19
N ASN A 179 -25.83 -12.64 5.45
CA ASN A 179 -26.53 -13.21 6.61
C ASN A 179 -28.03 -12.92 6.64
N LYS A 180 -28.52 -11.90 5.91
CA LYS A 180 -29.96 -11.58 5.81
C LYS A 180 -30.67 -12.30 4.67
N CYS A 181 -29.92 -12.94 3.77
CA CYS A 181 -30.47 -13.67 2.63
C CYS A 181 -30.25 -15.20 2.70
N LEU A 182 -29.69 -15.69 3.79
CA LEU A 182 -29.57 -17.10 4.17
C LEU A 182 -30.64 -17.40 5.21
#